data_AF-A0AAN6HCZ7-F1
#
_entry.id   AF-A0AAN6HCZ7-F1
#
_cell.length_a   1.000
_cell.length_b   1.000
_cell.length_c   1.000
_cell.angle_alpha   90.00
_cell.angle_beta   90.00
_cell.angle_gamma   90.00
#
_symmetry.space_group_name_H-M   'P 1'
#
loop_
_entity.id
_entity.type
_entity.pdbx_description
1 polymer ?
#
loop_
_entity_poly.entity_id
_entity_poly.type
_entity_poly.pdbx_seq_one_letter_code
_entity_poly.pdbx_strand_id
1 'polypeptide(L)'
;MDDMKADSYITGCPELARNKDMIQKQNRLADLKDEKAEIRSTRKQLKSAKKKAESQRNKATKSYDKAKNKHELNLQTNPNTSDAQLSTLRAQLDKKAAVFNDADKRLEQCEARSTRNSIETNYIRDWIHHRAIQTRNARVIKRLRDDFAMRQSRMDNGKVSEKPKPDAEYILPILLVSTRAFWQLKGNEKPMAGFPTRACTGVPAAEKWLHRATLAKREKHLDETLYGYQNLMTMMRIYSATNGQDGDFDFTRSEVDAALAETHAFYTNRLGSKLAEACIEIRKLDPLEHKDRAKKRFLGEAQRVVQKWDHKYPDVENSVDKMGWSTYVACIRRNGSTFKSPSIGVTYNWIENLAAPILKTLSRDWDRKMNKQLPLIKRPMMSDYSRLFAEYLNAVQRVINEKVPPLAACFANMRPILETSQRTTETKIGDVLEIVAEKSAIVALNVAGYLEEQMKPTFEVTLKDGGTGSFARRKETIQAKMREDDTIICEGIINRLVDGIAKRIAEVPAQLRDAAAEGPRNVQQQLSFLVNNLVENCSADPVMNAKKSKVQNNIRAHIEAWEVAWAEKGNLERHILDQGLDIPDTIPEPVIEEGIDSEDEPMDDSSDSDDED
;
A
#
# COMPACT_ATOMS: atom_id res chain seq x y z
N MET A 1 -15.37 -9.34 11.95
CA MET A 1 -15.30 -7.89 12.21
C MET A 1 -16.22 -7.09 11.28
N ASP A 2 -16.56 -7.61 10.10
CA ASP A 2 -17.49 -6.99 9.16
C ASP A 2 -18.98 -7.17 9.52
N ASP A 3 -19.32 -8.28 10.20
CA ASP A 3 -20.69 -8.56 10.69
C ASP A 3 -21.02 -7.83 12.00
N MET A 4 -20.88 -6.50 11.99
CA MET A 4 -21.31 -5.70 13.12
C MET A 4 -22.83 -5.72 13.23
N LYS A 5 -23.36 -6.09 14.41
CA LYS A 5 -24.78 -5.90 14.74
C LYS A 5 -25.04 -4.40 14.95
N ALA A 6 -25.29 -3.67 13.85
CA ALA A 6 -25.39 -2.22 13.86
C ALA A 6 -26.43 -1.72 14.87
N ASP A 7 -27.60 -2.34 14.95
CA ASP A 7 -28.66 -1.93 15.89
C ASP A 7 -28.22 -2.03 17.36
N SER A 8 -27.54 -3.11 17.74
CA SER A 8 -26.99 -3.29 19.08
C SER A 8 -25.84 -2.32 19.37
N TYR A 9 -25.04 -1.99 18.36
CA TYR A 9 -23.95 -1.03 18.52
C TYR A 9 -24.48 0.40 18.66
N ILE A 10 -25.48 0.78 17.86
CA ILE A 10 -26.11 2.11 17.89
C ILE A 10 -26.75 2.35 19.26
N THR A 11 -27.54 1.40 19.75
CA THR A 11 -28.18 1.49 21.08
C THR A 11 -27.16 1.58 22.22
N GLY A 12 -26.05 0.84 22.13
CA GLY A 12 -24.96 0.90 23.09
C GLY A 12 -24.04 2.13 22.95
N CYS A 13 -24.23 2.97 21.93
CA CYS A 13 -23.36 4.11 21.62
C CYS A 13 -24.12 5.44 21.82
N PRO A 14 -23.87 6.20 22.91
CA PRO A 14 -24.61 7.43 23.20
C PRO A 14 -24.55 8.48 22.10
N GLU A 15 -23.41 8.59 21.39
CA GLU A 15 -23.21 9.50 20.26
C GLU A 15 -24.14 9.19 19.09
N LEU A 16 -24.38 7.90 18.80
CA LEU A 16 -25.27 7.48 17.71
C LEU A 16 -26.73 7.44 18.14
N ALA A 17 -27.00 6.95 19.36
CA ALA A 17 -28.35 6.85 19.91
C ALA A 17 -29.05 8.21 20.05
N ARG A 18 -28.29 9.30 20.28
CA ARG A 18 -28.83 10.67 20.41
C ARG A 18 -28.70 11.49 19.13
N ASN A 19 -28.15 10.92 18.06
CA ASN A 19 -27.97 11.63 16.80
C ASN A 19 -29.33 11.76 16.09
N LYS A 20 -29.74 13.00 15.79
CA LYS A 20 -31.04 13.30 15.18
C LYS A 20 -31.22 12.61 13.81
N ASP A 21 -30.18 12.65 12.97
CA ASP A 21 -30.23 12.04 11.64
C ASP A 21 -30.33 10.52 11.72
N MET A 22 -29.62 9.88 12.66
CA MET A 22 -29.74 8.45 12.92
C MET A 22 -31.16 8.06 13.33
N ILE A 23 -31.77 8.80 14.26
CA ILE A 23 -33.15 8.56 14.70
C ILE A 23 -34.12 8.74 13.53
N GLN A 24 -33.98 9.82 12.76
CA GLN A 24 -34.82 10.09 11.59
C GLN A 24 -34.71 8.98 10.54
N LYS A 25 -33.49 8.53 10.22
CA LYS A 25 -33.26 7.44 9.26
C LYS A 25 -33.77 6.09 9.80
N GLN A 26 -33.67 5.82 11.11
CA GLN A 26 -34.26 4.63 11.73
C GLN A 26 -35.79 4.62 11.67
N ASN A 27 -36.43 5.76 11.95
CA ASN A 27 -37.88 5.91 11.83
C ASN A 27 -38.33 5.74 10.37
N ARG A 28 -37.66 6.42 9.43
CA ARG A 28 -37.94 6.27 7.99
C ARG A 28 -37.77 4.82 7.52
N LEU A 29 -36.79 4.09 8.04
CA LEU A 29 -36.60 2.67 7.72
C LEU A 29 -37.75 1.80 8.26
N ALA A 30 -38.36 2.15 9.39
CA ALA A 30 -39.57 1.50 9.89
C ALA A 30 -40.76 1.80 8.97
N ASP A 31 -40.99 3.07 8.65
CA ASP A 31 -42.07 3.50 7.74
C ASP A 31 -41.98 2.78 6.37
N LEU A 32 -40.78 2.68 5.81
CA LEU A 32 -40.55 1.99 4.54
C LEU A 32 -40.85 0.48 4.61
N LYS A 33 -40.64 -0.16 5.76
CA LYS A 33 -41.00 -1.58 5.96
C LYS A 33 -42.51 -1.77 5.99
N ASP A 34 -43.22 -0.85 6.62
CA ASP A 34 -44.68 -0.86 6.67
C ASP A 34 -45.26 -0.59 5.28
N GLU A 35 -44.75 0.44 4.58
CA GLU A 35 -45.12 0.73 3.19
C GLU A 35 -44.85 -0.47 2.26
N LYS A 36 -43.73 -1.19 2.45
CA LYS A 36 -43.43 -2.40 1.69
C LYS A 36 -44.47 -3.51 1.91
N ALA A 37 -44.97 -3.65 3.14
CA ALA A 37 -46.02 -4.61 3.45
C ALA A 37 -47.34 -4.23 2.76
N GLU A 38 -47.68 -2.94 2.77
CA GLU A 38 -48.86 -2.40 2.07
C GLU A 38 -48.75 -2.60 0.56
N ILE A 39 -47.64 -2.18 -0.07
CA ILE A 39 -47.38 -2.35 -1.51
C ILE A 39 -47.50 -3.83 -1.90
N ARG A 40 -47.00 -4.76 -1.08
CA ARG A 40 -47.11 -6.20 -1.35
C ARG A 40 -48.56 -6.67 -1.36
N SER A 41 -49.38 -6.16 -0.43
CA SER A 41 -50.81 -6.45 -0.38
C SER A 41 -51.53 -5.90 -1.62
N THR A 42 -51.29 -4.62 -1.95
CA THR A 42 -51.87 -3.93 -3.10
C THR A 42 -51.47 -4.61 -4.42
N ARG A 43 -50.20 -4.97 -4.59
CA ARG A 43 -49.72 -5.70 -5.77
C ARG A 43 -50.44 -7.04 -5.96
N LYS A 44 -50.71 -7.77 -4.86
CA LYS A 44 -51.47 -9.04 -4.92
C LYS A 44 -52.90 -8.80 -5.38
N GLN A 45 -53.56 -7.76 -4.87
CA GLN A 45 -54.91 -7.37 -5.28
C GLN A 45 -54.94 -6.94 -6.75
N LEU A 46 -54.03 -6.07 -7.19
CA LEU A 46 -53.93 -5.59 -8.57
C LEU A 46 -53.64 -6.72 -9.56
N LYS A 47 -52.75 -7.67 -9.24
CA LYS A 47 -52.52 -8.86 -10.07
C LYS A 47 -53.80 -9.70 -10.25
N SER A 48 -54.58 -9.86 -9.17
CA SER A 48 -55.86 -10.58 -9.25
C SER A 48 -56.91 -9.81 -10.07
N ALA A 49 -56.93 -8.48 -9.96
CA ALA A 49 -57.83 -7.61 -10.71
C ALA A 49 -57.48 -7.61 -12.21
N LYS A 50 -56.18 -7.49 -12.57
CA LYS A 50 -55.69 -7.60 -13.95
C LYS A 50 -56.09 -8.93 -14.57
N LYS A 51 -55.83 -10.05 -13.88
CA LYS A 51 -56.21 -11.39 -14.35
C LYS A 51 -57.73 -11.55 -14.58
N LYS A 52 -58.55 -10.96 -13.70
CA LYS A 52 -60.01 -10.96 -13.85
C LYS A 52 -60.47 -10.07 -15.02
N ALA A 53 -59.88 -8.89 -15.17
CA ALA A 53 -60.15 -7.96 -16.27
C ALA A 53 -59.75 -8.58 -17.63
N GLU A 54 -58.59 -9.24 -17.68
CA GLU A 54 -58.10 -9.98 -18.85
C GLU A 54 -59.05 -11.12 -19.25
N SER A 55 -59.50 -11.93 -18.29
CA SER A 55 -60.49 -12.99 -18.56
C SER A 55 -61.80 -12.42 -19.10
N GLN A 56 -62.27 -11.27 -18.56
CA GLN A 56 -63.47 -10.60 -19.05
C GLN A 56 -63.27 -10.00 -20.45
N ARG A 57 -62.11 -9.39 -20.72
CA ARG A 57 -61.72 -8.88 -22.03
C ARG A 57 -61.73 -10.02 -23.04
N ASN A 58 -61.05 -11.14 -22.76
CA ASN A 58 -60.97 -12.28 -23.65
C ASN A 58 -62.35 -12.92 -23.93
N LYS A 59 -63.26 -12.92 -22.95
CA LYS A 59 -64.66 -13.33 -23.17
C LYS A 59 -65.42 -12.35 -24.07
N ALA A 60 -65.26 -11.04 -23.85
CA ALA A 60 -65.87 -10.01 -24.69
C ALA A 60 -65.34 -10.05 -26.12
N THR A 61 -64.03 -10.24 -26.31
CA THR A 61 -63.38 -10.46 -27.61
C THR A 61 -63.98 -11.67 -28.32
N LYS A 62 -64.03 -12.84 -27.67
CA LYS A 62 -64.65 -14.04 -28.27
C LYS A 62 -66.12 -13.85 -28.65
N SER A 63 -66.90 -13.13 -27.84
CA SER A 63 -68.31 -12.83 -28.15
C SER A 63 -68.45 -11.85 -29.31
N TYR A 64 -67.59 -10.83 -29.36
CA TYR A 64 -67.51 -9.88 -30.47
C TYR A 64 -67.11 -10.57 -31.77
N ASP A 65 -66.06 -11.38 -31.77
CA ASP A 65 -65.57 -12.11 -32.95
C ASP A 65 -66.62 -13.08 -33.50
N LYS A 66 -67.32 -13.80 -32.62
CA LYS A 66 -68.43 -14.67 -33.03
C LYS A 66 -69.58 -13.89 -33.67
N ALA A 67 -69.93 -12.74 -33.11
CA ALA A 67 -70.99 -11.88 -33.65
C ALA A 67 -70.56 -11.24 -34.97
N LYS A 68 -69.31 -10.80 -35.08
CA LYS A 68 -68.69 -10.26 -36.28
C LYS A 68 -68.69 -11.28 -37.42
N ASN A 69 -68.22 -12.50 -37.17
CA ASN A 69 -68.22 -13.56 -38.18
C ASN A 69 -69.65 -13.93 -38.64
N LYS A 70 -70.62 -13.94 -37.72
CA LYS A 70 -72.04 -14.18 -38.05
C LYS A 70 -72.64 -13.05 -38.88
N HIS A 71 -72.29 -11.80 -38.54
CA HIS A 71 -72.71 -10.62 -39.29
C HIS A 71 -72.09 -10.59 -40.69
N GLU A 72 -70.81 -10.90 -40.83
CA GLU A 72 -70.12 -11.03 -42.12
C GLU A 72 -70.78 -12.10 -43.01
N LEU A 73 -71.19 -13.23 -42.43
CA LEU A 73 -71.97 -14.27 -43.14
C LEU A 73 -73.35 -13.77 -43.60
N ASN A 74 -74.01 -12.95 -42.77
CA ASN A 74 -75.33 -12.39 -43.05
C ASN A 74 -75.28 -11.25 -44.09
N LEU A 75 -74.20 -10.45 -44.12
CA LEU A 75 -73.98 -9.42 -45.14
C LEU A 75 -73.80 -10.03 -46.53
N GLN A 76 -73.23 -11.24 -46.64
CA GLN A 76 -73.14 -11.99 -47.90
C GLN A 76 -74.51 -12.42 -48.45
N THR A 77 -75.52 -12.53 -47.58
CA THR A 77 -76.89 -12.95 -47.96
C THR A 77 -77.88 -11.78 -48.04
N ASN A 78 -77.64 -10.66 -47.33
CA ASN A 78 -78.52 -9.49 -47.38
C ASN A 78 -77.75 -8.18 -47.07
N PRO A 79 -77.38 -7.38 -48.08
CA PRO A 79 -76.41 -6.28 -47.94
C PRO A 79 -76.89 -5.05 -47.12
N ASN A 80 -78.18 -4.98 -46.77
CA ASN A 80 -78.77 -3.85 -46.02
C ASN A 80 -79.07 -4.15 -44.54
N THR A 81 -78.48 -5.20 -43.95
CA THR A 81 -78.68 -5.49 -42.52
C THR A 81 -77.82 -4.58 -41.65
N SER A 82 -78.46 -3.78 -40.79
CA SER A 82 -77.81 -2.94 -39.77
C SER A 82 -77.73 -3.68 -38.45
N ASP A 83 -76.53 -3.82 -37.89
CA ASP A 83 -76.30 -4.63 -36.70
C ASP A 83 -75.98 -3.80 -35.46
N ALA A 84 -77.06 -3.32 -34.84
CA ALA A 84 -77.03 -2.67 -33.53
C ALA A 84 -76.42 -3.58 -32.44
N GLN A 85 -76.48 -4.91 -32.59
CA GLN A 85 -75.93 -5.86 -31.64
C GLN A 85 -74.38 -5.84 -31.67
N LEU A 86 -73.79 -5.70 -32.86
CA LEU A 86 -72.34 -5.62 -33.05
C LEU A 86 -71.75 -4.31 -32.49
N SER A 87 -72.44 -3.19 -32.68
CA SER A 87 -72.08 -1.90 -32.06
C SER A 87 -72.13 -1.96 -30.52
N THR A 88 -73.16 -2.61 -29.98
CA THR A 88 -73.28 -2.82 -28.53
C THR A 88 -72.17 -3.70 -27.96
N LEU A 89 -71.78 -4.77 -28.67
CA LEU A 89 -70.68 -5.65 -28.27
C LEU A 89 -69.30 -4.97 -28.39
N ARG A 90 -69.10 -4.09 -29.38
CA ARG A 90 -67.89 -3.27 -29.50
C ARG A 90 -67.73 -2.32 -28.32
N ALA A 91 -68.80 -1.59 -27.96
CA ALA A 91 -68.78 -0.71 -26.79
C ALA A 91 -68.52 -1.49 -25.48
N GLN A 92 -69.00 -2.73 -25.37
CA GLN A 92 -68.68 -3.60 -24.24
C GLN A 92 -67.20 -4.03 -24.24
N LEU A 93 -66.64 -4.37 -25.40
CA LEU A 93 -65.23 -4.71 -25.56
C LEU A 93 -64.34 -3.54 -25.17
N ASP A 94 -64.62 -2.34 -25.69
CA ASP A 94 -63.87 -1.11 -25.39
C ASP A 94 -63.92 -0.80 -23.88
N LYS A 95 -65.10 -0.96 -23.25
CA LYS A 95 -65.25 -0.81 -21.80
C LYS A 95 -64.41 -1.83 -21.02
N LYS A 96 -64.33 -3.09 -21.49
CA LYS A 96 -63.51 -4.13 -20.84
C LYS A 96 -62.01 -3.94 -21.10
N ALA A 97 -61.63 -3.43 -22.27
CA ALA A 97 -60.26 -3.06 -22.61
C ALA A 97 -59.79 -1.88 -21.75
N ALA A 98 -60.61 -0.84 -21.56
CA ALA A 98 -60.30 0.28 -20.67
C ALA A 98 -60.08 -0.16 -19.22
N VAL A 99 -60.89 -1.09 -18.70
CA VAL A 99 -60.72 -1.65 -17.35
C VAL A 99 -59.44 -2.49 -17.24
N PHE A 100 -59.04 -3.21 -18.29
CA PHE A 100 -57.77 -3.93 -18.32
C PHE A 100 -56.58 -2.96 -18.33
N ASN A 101 -56.61 -1.93 -19.18
CA ASN A 101 -55.55 -0.93 -19.29
C ASN A 101 -55.38 -0.13 -17.97
N ASP A 102 -56.47 0.26 -17.31
CA ASP A 102 -56.42 0.91 -15.99
C ASP A 102 -55.82 -0.02 -14.92
N ALA A 103 -56.21 -1.30 -14.91
CA ALA A 103 -55.64 -2.27 -13.98
C ALA A 103 -54.14 -2.53 -14.25
N ASP A 104 -53.70 -2.45 -15.50
CA ASP A 104 -52.30 -2.62 -15.88
C ASP A 104 -51.45 -1.41 -15.48
N LYS A 105 -51.88 -0.21 -15.85
CA LYS A 105 -51.21 1.05 -15.47
C LYS A 105 -51.06 1.17 -13.95
N ARG A 106 -52.08 0.78 -13.17
CA ARG A 106 -51.99 0.75 -11.70
C ARG A 106 -51.00 -0.29 -11.20
N LEU A 107 -50.89 -1.44 -11.87
CA LEU A 107 -49.91 -2.47 -11.51
C LEU A 107 -48.49 -1.98 -11.78
N GLU A 108 -48.25 -1.36 -12.94
CA GLU A 108 -46.96 -0.74 -13.28
C GLU A 108 -46.55 0.33 -12.27
N GLN A 109 -47.46 1.25 -11.92
CA GLN A 109 -47.22 2.26 -10.87
C GLN A 109 -46.89 1.63 -9.52
N CYS A 110 -47.59 0.54 -9.15
CA CYS A 110 -47.34 -0.19 -7.92
C CYS A 110 -45.97 -0.89 -7.95
N GLU A 111 -45.51 -1.38 -9.10
CA GLU A 111 -44.21 -2.00 -9.28
C GLU A 111 -43.08 -0.96 -9.26
N ALA A 112 -43.25 0.19 -9.91
CA ALA A 112 -42.34 1.33 -9.82
C ALA A 112 -42.19 1.81 -8.36
N ARG A 113 -43.31 1.96 -7.63
CA ARG A 113 -43.29 2.29 -6.20
C ARG A 113 -42.58 1.23 -5.35
N SER A 114 -42.78 -0.05 -5.66
CA SER A 114 -42.06 -1.15 -4.99
C SER A 114 -40.55 -1.10 -5.22
N THR A 115 -40.11 -0.75 -6.43
CA THR A 115 -38.69 -0.59 -6.76
C THR A 115 -38.10 0.59 -6.02
N ARG A 116 -38.79 1.74 -6.02
CA ARG A 116 -38.38 2.96 -5.30
C ARG A 116 -38.22 2.71 -3.79
N ASN A 117 -39.23 2.09 -3.17
CA ASN A 117 -39.19 1.71 -1.76
C ASN A 117 -38.02 0.75 -1.46
N SER A 118 -37.73 -0.20 -2.36
CA SER A 118 -36.59 -1.12 -2.22
C SER A 118 -35.23 -0.41 -2.29
N ILE A 119 -35.06 0.52 -3.24
CA ILE A 119 -33.85 1.35 -3.37
C ILE A 119 -33.65 2.19 -2.11
N GLU A 120 -34.67 2.90 -1.67
CA GLU A 120 -34.60 3.76 -0.48
C GLU A 120 -34.33 2.94 0.79
N THR A 121 -34.98 1.78 0.94
CA THR A 121 -34.74 0.86 2.07
C THR A 121 -33.29 0.40 2.11
N ASN A 122 -32.70 0.04 0.97
CA ASN A 122 -31.31 -0.40 0.91
C ASN A 122 -30.36 0.76 1.20
N TYR A 123 -30.59 1.94 0.61
CA TYR A 123 -29.81 3.14 0.88
C TYR A 123 -29.79 3.51 2.36
N ILE A 124 -30.97 3.60 3.00
CA ILE A 124 -31.05 3.96 4.42
C ILE A 124 -30.39 2.90 5.30
N ARG A 125 -30.58 1.61 4.99
CA ARG A 125 -29.90 0.52 5.70
C ARG A 125 -28.38 0.67 5.60
N ASP A 126 -27.86 0.91 4.40
CA ASP A 126 -26.43 1.08 4.17
C ASP A 126 -25.90 2.32 4.88
N TRP A 127 -26.63 3.44 4.81
CA TRP A 127 -26.29 4.68 5.50
C TRP A 127 -26.14 4.48 7.02
N ILE A 128 -27.11 3.82 7.64
CA ILE A 128 -27.10 3.51 9.09
C ILE A 128 -25.88 2.64 9.45
N HIS A 129 -25.64 1.58 8.68
CA HIS A 129 -24.51 0.67 8.93
C HIS A 129 -23.17 1.38 8.72
N HIS A 130 -23.04 2.15 7.64
CA HIS A 130 -21.85 2.91 7.34
C HIS A 130 -21.51 3.91 8.45
N ARG A 131 -22.51 4.67 8.93
CA ARG A 131 -22.31 5.63 10.01
C ARG A 131 -21.87 4.96 11.32
N ALA A 132 -22.46 3.80 11.63
CA ALA A 132 -22.05 3.00 12.78
C ALA A 132 -20.61 2.48 12.63
N ILE A 133 -20.22 2.00 11.44
CA ILE A 133 -18.87 1.53 11.13
C ILE A 133 -17.86 2.67 11.28
N GLN A 134 -18.14 3.84 10.70
CA GLN A 134 -17.27 5.02 10.79
C GLN A 134 -17.04 5.44 12.24
N THR A 135 -18.11 5.51 13.05
CA THR A 135 -18.02 5.89 14.46
C THR A 135 -17.19 4.89 15.26
N ARG A 136 -17.42 3.58 15.04
CA ARG A 136 -16.61 2.52 15.66
C ARG A 136 -15.14 2.67 15.26
N ASN A 137 -14.88 2.83 13.98
CA ASN A 137 -13.53 2.91 13.44
C ASN A 137 -12.80 4.16 13.96
N ALA A 138 -13.46 5.31 14.07
CA ALA A 138 -12.90 6.52 14.66
C ALA A 138 -12.47 6.31 16.12
N ARG A 139 -13.29 5.62 16.93
CA ARG A 139 -12.94 5.26 18.31
C ARG A 139 -11.75 4.30 18.39
N VAL A 140 -11.72 3.29 17.51
CA VAL A 140 -10.61 2.33 17.43
C VAL A 140 -9.32 3.04 17.02
N ILE A 141 -9.37 3.90 16.00
CA ILE A 141 -8.24 4.72 15.56
C ILE A 141 -7.71 5.56 16.71
N LYS A 142 -8.60 6.29 17.40
CA LYS A 142 -8.22 7.11 18.55
C LYS A 142 -7.54 6.27 19.62
N ARG A 143 -8.14 5.15 20.03
CA ARG A 143 -7.55 4.25 21.04
C ARG A 143 -6.19 3.71 20.61
N LEU A 144 -6.02 3.29 19.35
CA LEU A 144 -4.75 2.79 18.84
C LEU A 144 -3.68 3.87 18.77
N ARG A 145 -4.04 5.10 18.38
CA ARG A 145 -3.14 6.25 18.40
C ARG A 145 -2.76 6.66 19.81
N ASP A 146 -3.72 6.69 20.74
CA ASP A 146 -3.47 6.99 22.15
C ASP A 146 -2.55 5.93 22.80
N ASP A 147 -2.78 4.65 22.53
CA ASP A 147 -1.91 3.56 23.00
C ASP A 147 -0.51 3.65 22.36
N PHE A 148 -0.42 3.96 21.07
CA PHE A 148 0.86 4.19 20.39
C PHE A 148 1.63 5.38 21.02
N ALA A 149 0.96 6.53 21.20
CA ALA A 149 1.55 7.71 21.82
C ALA A 149 1.95 7.46 23.29
N MET A 150 1.15 6.69 24.04
CA MET A 150 1.48 6.26 25.40
C MET A 150 2.74 5.37 25.41
N ARG A 151 2.85 4.41 24.48
CA ARG A 151 4.04 3.57 24.36
C ARG A 151 5.28 4.38 23.98
N GLN A 152 5.13 5.35 23.08
CA GLN A 152 6.20 6.24 22.66
C GLN A 152 6.69 7.15 23.80
N SER A 153 5.77 7.79 24.53
CA SER A 153 6.10 8.63 25.69
C SER A 153 6.75 7.85 26.85
N ARG A 154 6.40 6.57 27.02
CA ARG A 154 7.07 5.65 27.97
C ARG A 154 8.50 5.32 27.54
N MET A 155 8.81 5.28 26.24
CA MET A 155 10.18 5.16 25.75
C MET A 155 10.97 6.46 26.00
N ASP A 156 10.30 7.62 25.92
CA ASP A 156 10.86 8.95 26.18
C ASP A 156 10.97 9.32 27.68
N ASN A 157 10.94 8.32 28.58
CA ASN A 157 11.18 8.51 30.02
C ASN A 157 10.14 9.39 30.75
N GLY A 158 8.94 9.57 30.21
CA GLY A 158 7.90 10.39 30.87
C GLY A 158 8.20 11.88 30.89
N LYS A 159 9.22 12.36 30.17
CA LYS A 159 9.32 13.77 29.82
C LYS A 159 8.26 14.06 28.77
N VAL A 160 7.05 14.38 29.21
CA VAL A 160 6.11 15.14 28.39
C VAL A 160 6.88 16.38 27.98
N SER A 161 7.22 16.48 26.69
CA SER A 161 7.82 17.70 26.17
C SER A 161 6.84 18.84 26.50
N GLU A 162 7.20 19.72 27.43
CA GLU A 162 6.39 20.88 27.82
C GLU A 162 6.16 21.86 26.65
N LYS A 163 6.89 21.68 25.55
CA LYS A 163 6.58 22.33 24.29
C LYS A 163 5.58 21.48 23.51
N PRO A 164 4.42 22.05 23.09
CA PRO A 164 3.53 21.38 22.16
C PRO A 164 4.38 21.01 20.95
N LYS A 165 4.60 19.70 20.76
CA LYS A 165 5.26 19.20 19.56
C LYS A 165 4.37 19.66 18.40
N PRO A 166 4.87 20.44 17.44
CA PRO A 166 4.09 20.77 16.26
C PRO A 166 3.66 19.46 15.60
N ASP A 167 2.45 19.44 15.02
CA ASP A 167 1.67 18.33 14.43
C ASP A 167 2.39 17.43 13.38
N ALA A 168 3.65 17.02 13.57
CA ALA A 168 4.46 16.37 12.55
C ALA A 168 5.39 15.24 13.05
N GLU A 169 5.28 14.78 14.29
CA GLU A 169 6.05 13.61 14.74
C GLU A 169 5.22 12.32 14.51
N TYR A 170 5.23 11.82 13.28
CA TYR A 170 4.69 10.52 12.84
C TYR A 170 3.30 10.14 13.40
N ILE A 171 2.25 10.38 12.60
CA ILE A 171 0.91 9.85 12.89
C ILE A 171 0.86 8.39 12.42
N LEU A 172 0.65 7.44 13.35
CA LEU A 172 0.46 6.03 13.03
C LEU A 172 -0.67 5.89 11.97
N PRO A 173 -0.34 5.43 10.74
CA PRO A 173 -1.34 5.21 9.71
C PRO A 173 -2.13 3.96 10.07
N ILE A 174 -3.45 4.11 10.19
CA ILE A 174 -4.37 3.00 10.48
C ILE A 174 -5.31 2.88 9.30
N LEU A 175 -5.20 1.78 8.58
CA LEU A 175 -6.00 1.50 7.39
C LEU A 175 -7.19 0.63 7.79
N LEU A 176 -8.39 1.15 7.57
CA LEU A 176 -9.64 0.47 7.88
C LEU A 176 -10.10 -0.24 6.61
N VAL A 177 -9.91 -1.56 6.55
CA VAL A 177 -10.21 -2.33 5.33
C VAL A 177 -11.21 -3.44 5.62
N SER A 178 -12.15 -3.64 4.69
CA SER A 178 -12.98 -4.84 4.61
C SER A 178 -12.71 -5.56 3.29
N THR A 179 -11.82 -6.56 3.33
CA THR A 179 -11.51 -7.37 2.15
C THR A 179 -12.70 -8.19 1.70
N ARG A 180 -13.52 -8.70 2.64
CA ARG A 180 -14.74 -9.46 2.33
C ARG A 180 -15.73 -8.60 1.55
N ALA A 181 -16.05 -7.40 2.03
CA ALA A 181 -16.97 -6.50 1.34
C ALA A 181 -16.44 -6.09 -0.05
N PHE A 182 -15.13 -5.87 -0.16
CA PHE A 182 -14.50 -5.56 -1.45
C PHE A 182 -14.65 -6.69 -2.47
N TRP A 183 -14.37 -7.94 -2.07
CA TRP A 183 -14.48 -9.08 -2.98
C TRP A 183 -15.94 -9.37 -3.38
N GLN A 184 -16.90 -9.17 -2.48
CA GLN A 184 -18.33 -9.28 -2.83
C GLN A 184 -18.74 -8.27 -3.91
N LEU A 185 -18.31 -7.02 -3.78
CA LEU A 185 -18.53 -5.99 -4.80
C LEU A 185 -17.79 -6.25 -6.11
N LYS A 186 -16.65 -6.96 -6.07
CA LYS A 186 -15.89 -7.35 -7.27
C LYS A 186 -16.50 -8.55 -7.99
N GLY A 187 -17.06 -9.50 -7.24
CA GLY A 187 -17.73 -10.69 -7.75
C GLY A 187 -19.17 -10.46 -8.20
N ASN A 188 -19.66 -9.21 -8.21
CA ASN A 188 -21.06 -8.86 -8.45
C ASN A 188 -22.05 -9.59 -7.51
N GLU A 189 -21.59 -9.95 -6.30
CA GLU A 189 -22.45 -10.49 -5.26
C GLU A 189 -23.26 -9.37 -4.59
N LYS A 190 -24.26 -9.76 -3.79
CA LYS A 190 -25.06 -8.79 -3.02
C LYS A 190 -24.15 -7.97 -2.09
N PRO A 191 -24.16 -6.63 -2.18
CA PRO A 191 -23.35 -5.77 -1.31
C PRO A 191 -23.65 -5.99 0.16
N MET A 192 -22.60 -5.94 0.98
CA MET A 192 -22.73 -5.98 2.43
C MET A 192 -23.25 -4.64 2.96
N ALA A 193 -24.11 -4.70 3.98
CA ALA A 193 -24.69 -3.50 4.56
C ALA A 193 -23.61 -2.51 5.05
N GLY A 194 -23.69 -1.26 4.60
CA GLY A 194 -22.72 -0.20 4.91
C GLY A 194 -21.51 -0.11 3.97
N PHE A 195 -21.43 -1.02 2.98
CA PHE A 195 -20.40 -1.03 1.94
C PHE A 195 -21.03 -1.06 0.54
N PRO A 196 -21.80 -0.03 0.13
CA PRO A 196 -22.47 -0.01 -1.17
C PRO A 196 -21.51 0.17 -2.35
N THR A 197 -20.32 0.76 -2.11
CA THR A 197 -19.32 1.05 -3.15
C THR A 197 -17.93 0.58 -2.72
N ARG A 198 -17.03 0.40 -3.70
CA ARG A 198 -15.64 0.00 -3.44
C ARG A 198 -14.91 0.98 -2.52
N ALA A 199 -15.17 2.28 -2.64
CA ALA A 199 -14.57 3.30 -1.77
C ALA A 199 -14.94 3.10 -0.29
N CYS A 200 -16.19 2.71 0.00
CA CYS A 200 -16.65 2.46 1.37
C CYS A 200 -15.87 1.33 2.08
N THR A 201 -15.24 0.42 1.32
CA THR A 201 -14.50 -0.73 1.88
C THR A 201 -13.12 -0.37 2.44
N GLY A 202 -12.60 0.82 2.08
CA GLY A 202 -11.26 1.28 2.44
C GLY A 202 -10.10 0.60 1.74
N VAL A 203 -10.34 -0.42 0.90
CA VAL A 203 -9.29 -1.06 0.08
C VAL A 203 -8.65 -0.05 -0.89
N PRO A 204 -9.40 0.79 -1.64
CA PRO A 204 -8.79 1.81 -2.50
C PRO A 204 -7.95 2.85 -1.74
N ALA A 205 -8.37 3.25 -0.54
CA ALA A 205 -7.60 4.14 0.32
C ALA A 205 -6.29 3.48 0.78
N ALA A 206 -6.33 2.20 1.13
CA ALA A 206 -5.15 1.41 1.48
C ALA A 206 -4.18 1.25 0.30
N GLU A 207 -4.71 1.04 -0.91
CA GLU A 207 -3.93 1.00 -2.15
C GLU A 207 -3.23 2.34 -2.42
N LYS A 208 -3.96 3.46 -2.34
CA LYS A 208 -3.40 4.81 -2.46
C LYS A 208 -2.30 5.06 -1.41
N TRP A 209 -2.52 4.63 -0.17
CA TRP A 209 -1.51 4.71 0.89
C TRP A 209 -0.26 3.89 0.56
N LEU A 210 -0.40 2.65 0.08
CA LEU A 210 0.73 1.81 -0.34
C LEU A 210 1.52 2.46 -1.48
N HIS A 211 0.82 3.07 -2.44
CA HIS A 211 1.48 3.81 -3.51
C HIS A 211 2.29 4.98 -2.94
N ARG A 212 1.72 5.77 -2.02
CA ARG A 212 2.44 6.88 -1.40
C ARG A 212 3.63 6.39 -0.56
N ALA A 213 3.46 5.32 0.22
CA ALA A 213 4.50 4.76 1.08
C ALA A 213 5.68 4.17 0.29
N THR A 214 5.45 3.69 -0.93
CA THR A 214 6.47 3.11 -1.82
C THR A 214 6.99 4.08 -2.87
N LEU A 215 6.42 5.30 -2.97
CA LEU A 215 6.74 6.25 -4.04
C LEU A 215 8.23 6.59 -4.07
N ALA A 216 8.81 7.01 -2.94
CA ALA A 216 10.22 7.37 -2.87
C ALA A 216 11.16 6.21 -3.29
N LYS A 217 10.81 4.96 -2.94
CA LYS A 217 11.59 3.78 -3.38
C LYS A 217 11.46 3.51 -4.88
N ARG A 218 10.26 3.72 -5.44
CA ARG A 218 10.00 3.55 -6.88
C ARG A 218 10.65 4.65 -7.70
N GLU A 219 10.58 5.90 -7.24
CA GLU A 219 11.28 7.05 -7.83
C GLU A 219 12.79 6.80 -7.83
N LYS A 220 13.35 6.37 -6.70
CA LYS A 220 14.77 5.98 -6.62
C LYS A 220 15.14 4.88 -7.62
N HIS A 221 14.36 3.80 -7.70
CA HIS A 221 14.61 2.72 -8.65
C HIS A 221 14.49 3.18 -10.11
N LEU A 222 13.52 4.05 -10.40
CA LEU A 222 13.35 4.67 -11.71
C LEU A 222 14.56 5.55 -12.04
N ASP A 223 15.01 6.39 -11.11
CA ASP A 223 16.20 7.22 -11.26
C ASP A 223 17.42 6.36 -11.57
N GLU A 224 17.69 5.30 -10.80
CA GLU A 224 18.78 4.34 -11.05
C GLU A 224 18.72 3.74 -12.48
N THR A 225 17.53 3.37 -12.91
CA THR A 225 17.29 2.80 -14.24
C THR A 225 17.49 3.84 -15.34
N LEU A 226 16.94 5.05 -15.17
CA LEU A 226 17.09 6.17 -16.08
C LEU A 226 18.56 6.60 -16.21
N TYR A 227 19.33 6.59 -15.12
CA TYR A 227 20.77 6.83 -15.17
C TYR A 227 21.50 5.78 -16.02
N GLY A 228 21.12 4.50 -15.92
CA GLY A 228 21.66 3.44 -16.79
C GLY A 228 21.41 3.73 -18.27
N TYR A 229 20.18 4.11 -18.63
CA TYR A 229 19.84 4.51 -19.99
C TYR A 229 20.55 5.78 -20.43
N GLN A 230 20.68 6.78 -19.56
CA GLN A 230 21.38 8.03 -19.86
C GLN A 230 22.87 7.80 -20.09
N ASN A 231 23.50 6.89 -19.33
CA ASN A 231 24.88 6.47 -19.56
C ASN A 231 25.05 5.78 -20.92
N LEU A 232 24.13 4.89 -21.29
CA LEU A 232 24.16 4.24 -22.60
C LEU A 232 23.98 5.25 -23.74
N MET A 233 22.99 6.14 -23.63
CA MET A 233 22.72 7.19 -24.60
C MET A 233 23.91 8.15 -24.73
N THR A 234 24.59 8.44 -23.63
CA THR A 234 25.84 9.18 -23.60
C THR A 234 26.94 8.50 -24.39
N MET A 235 27.18 7.21 -24.15
CA MET A 235 28.17 6.43 -24.91
C MET A 235 27.85 6.43 -26.41
N MET A 236 26.57 6.30 -26.77
CA MET A 236 26.12 6.39 -28.17
C MET A 236 26.33 7.79 -28.77
N ARG A 237 26.07 8.86 -28.01
CA ARG A 237 26.37 10.25 -28.43
C ARG A 237 27.86 10.46 -28.66
N ILE A 238 28.71 9.98 -27.74
CA ILE A 238 30.18 10.05 -27.87
C ILE A 238 30.64 9.29 -29.11
N TYR A 239 30.12 8.08 -29.33
CA TYR A 239 30.48 7.26 -30.49
C TYR A 239 30.05 7.90 -31.82
N SER A 240 28.84 8.48 -31.86
CA SER A 240 28.23 9.06 -33.06
C SER A 240 28.59 10.53 -33.33
N ALA A 241 29.37 11.18 -32.46
CA ALA A 241 29.71 12.60 -32.59
C ALA A 241 30.48 12.91 -33.89
N THR A 242 30.02 13.93 -34.61
CA THR A 242 30.69 14.45 -35.83
C THR A 242 32.05 15.06 -35.55
N ASN A 243 32.24 15.58 -34.34
CA ASN A 243 33.43 16.35 -33.92
C ASN A 243 34.65 15.46 -33.65
N GLY A 244 34.55 14.15 -33.87
CA GLY A 244 35.63 13.18 -33.74
C GLY A 244 35.85 12.34 -34.99
N GLN A 245 35.32 12.75 -36.14
CA GLN A 245 35.40 11.93 -37.35
C GLN A 245 36.74 12.02 -38.09
N ASP A 246 37.48 13.13 -38.04
CA ASP A 246 38.66 13.30 -38.90
C ASP A 246 39.74 14.23 -38.29
N GLY A 247 39.95 14.12 -36.97
CA GLY A 247 41.14 14.74 -36.35
C GLY A 247 42.35 13.83 -36.56
N ASP A 248 43.45 14.36 -37.09
CA ASP A 248 44.76 13.70 -37.04
C ASP A 248 45.22 13.77 -35.57
N PHE A 249 44.73 12.82 -34.76
CA PHE A 249 45.07 12.71 -33.35
C PHE A 249 46.41 11.98 -33.24
N ASP A 250 47.42 12.69 -32.78
CA ASP A 250 48.81 12.22 -32.65
C ASP A 250 49.10 11.53 -31.31
N PHE A 251 48.06 11.01 -30.63
CA PHE A 251 48.19 10.35 -29.34
C PHE A 251 47.65 8.92 -29.35
N THR A 252 48.20 8.08 -28.47
CA THR A 252 47.75 6.70 -28.26
C THR A 252 46.95 6.55 -26.97
N ARG A 253 46.17 5.47 -26.86
CA ARG A 253 45.48 5.12 -25.61
C ARG A 253 46.43 4.97 -24.43
N SER A 254 47.59 4.34 -24.67
CA SER A 254 48.60 4.16 -23.61
C SER A 254 49.13 5.50 -23.10
N GLU A 255 49.26 6.52 -23.96
CA GLU A 255 49.72 7.85 -23.56
C GLU A 255 48.67 8.57 -22.72
N VAL A 256 47.39 8.49 -23.10
CA VAL A 256 46.28 9.07 -22.31
C VAL A 256 46.16 8.39 -20.95
N ASP A 257 46.16 7.06 -20.92
CA ASP A 257 46.06 6.27 -19.70
C ASP A 257 47.25 6.55 -18.76
N ALA A 258 48.48 6.61 -19.30
CA ALA A 258 49.67 6.93 -18.53
C ALA A 258 49.67 8.38 -18.01
N ALA A 259 49.21 9.34 -18.82
CA ALA A 259 49.13 10.75 -18.42
C ALA A 259 48.17 10.96 -17.24
N LEU A 260 47.04 10.23 -17.22
CA LEU A 260 45.98 10.39 -16.23
C LEU A 260 46.07 9.42 -15.04
N ALA A 261 46.85 8.33 -15.12
CA ALA A 261 46.93 7.29 -14.11
C ALA A 261 47.14 7.84 -12.68
N GLU A 262 48.11 8.73 -12.50
CA GLU A 262 48.41 9.33 -11.20
C GLU A 262 47.25 10.18 -10.67
N THR A 263 46.60 10.95 -11.55
CA THR A 263 45.46 11.80 -11.18
C THR A 263 44.27 10.94 -10.76
N HIS A 264 43.97 9.88 -11.50
CA HIS A 264 42.92 8.94 -11.13
C HIS A 264 43.19 8.25 -9.80
N ALA A 265 44.41 7.74 -9.59
CA ALA A 265 44.80 7.07 -8.35
C ALA A 265 44.73 8.02 -7.14
N PHE A 266 45.26 9.24 -7.29
CA PHE A 266 45.25 10.27 -6.25
C PHE A 266 43.82 10.62 -5.83
N TYR A 267 42.94 10.94 -6.79
CA TYR A 267 41.56 11.35 -6.46
C TYR A 267 40.69 10.17 -5.99
N THR A 268 40.91 8.96 -6.48
CA THR A 268 40.25 7.75 -5.95
C THR A 268 40.56 7.57 -4.46
N ASN A 269 41.84 7.66 -4.10
CA ASN A 269 42.28 7.56 -2.71
C ASN A 269 41.78 8.73 -1.86
N ARG A 270 41.80 9.96 -2.40
CA ARG A 270 41.36 11.17 -1.68
C ARG A 270 39.86 11.17 -1.42
N LEU A 271 39.04 10.80 -2.41
CA LEU A 271 37.59 10.65 -2.27
C LEU A 271 37.26 9.56 -1.24
N GLY A 272 37.89 8.39 -1.36
CA GLY A 272 37.70 7.28 -0.42
C GLY A 272 38.12 7.63 1.00
N SER A 273 39.24 8.33 1.17
CA SER A 273 39.72 8.77 2.49
C SER A 273 38.79 9.81 3.10
N LYS A 274 38.27 10.76 2.32
CA LYS A 274 37.33 11.77 2.80
C LYS A 274 36.02 11.15 3.29
N LEU A 275 35.46 10.19 2.55
CA LEU A 275 34.27 9.46 3.01
C LEU A 275 34.59 8.58 4.25
N ALA A 276 35.81 8.05 4.34
CA ALA A 276 36.25 7.32 5.52
C ALA A 276 36.39 8.21 6.77
N GLU A 277 36.69 9.51 6.64
CA GLU A 277 36.65 10.44 7.78
C GLU A 277 35.25 10.53 8.38
N ALA A 278 34.19 10.53 7.54
CA ALA A 278 32.81 10.51 8.03
C ALA A 278 32.49 9.23 8.83
N CYS A 279 33.25 8.15 8.64
CA CYS A 279 33.11 6.93 9.45
C CYS A 279 33.52 7.16 10.91
N ILE A 280 34.34 8.16 11.21
CA ILE A 280 34.67 8.53 12.59
C ILE A 280 33.40 9.02 13.29
N GLU A 281 32.62 9.88 12.63
CA GLU A 281 31.33 10.34 13.15
C GLU A 281 30.30 9.22 13.25
N ILE A 282 30.24 8.32 12.26
CA ILE A 282 29.37 7.14 12.30
C ILE A 282 29.72 6.23 13.49
N ARG A 283 31.01 6.01 13.77
CA ARG A 283 31.46 5.19 14.91
C ARG A 283 31.13 5.82 16.27
N LYS A 284 31.01 7.15 16.35
CA LYS A 284 30.56 7.84 17.56
C LYS A 284 29.06 7.64 17.82
N LEU A 285 28.30 7.21 16.82
CA LEU A 285 26.90 6.83 16.99
C LEU A 285 26.85 5.46 17.68
N ASP A 286 26.73 5.46 19.00
CA ASP A 286 26.49 4.24 19.78
C ASP A 286 24.98 3.99 19.92
N PRO A 287 24.37 3.09 19.11
CA PRO A 287 22.95 2.74 19.22
C PRO A 287 22.64 1.97 20.52
N LEU A 288 23.66 1.64 21.33
CA LEU A 288 23.57 0.97 22.62
C LEU A 288 24.09 1.86 23.77
N GLU A 289 24.08 3.18 23.59
CA GLU A 289 24.59 4.20 24.54
C GLU A 289 24.22 3.91 26.01
N HIS A 290 22.99 3.45 26.28
CA HIS A 290 22.52 3.12 27.63
C HIS A 290 22.42 1.60 27.90
N LYS A 291 23.33 0.78 27.36
CA LYS A 291 23.38 -0.68 27.61
C LYS A 291 23.39 -1.05 29.09
N ASP A 292 24.10 -0.31 29.94
CA ASP A 292 24.15 -0.62 31.38
C ASP A 292 22.81 -0.34 32.08
N ARG A 293 22.07 0.66 31.61
CA ARG A 293 20.69 0.91 32.07
C ARG A 293 19.76 -0.22 31.61
N ALA A 294 19.94 -0.72 30.39
CA ALA A 294 19.20 -1.87 29.89
C ALA A 294 19.49 -3.13 30.72
N LYS A 295 20.76 -3.38 31.07
CA LYS A 295 21.17 -4.46 31.97
C LYS A 295 20.48 -4.35 33.33
N LYS A 296 20.63 -3.20 34.00
CA LYS A 296 20.03 -2.97 35.33
C LYS A 296 18.51 -3.19 35.31
N ARG A 297 17.84 -2.76 34.24
CA ARG A 297 16.40 -2.94 34.08
C ARG A 297 16.02 -4.39 33.85
N PHE A 298 16.77 -5.11 33.01
CA PHE A 298 16.56 -6.54 32.80
C PHE A 298 16.71 -7.31 34.12
N LEU A 299 17.81 -7.12 34.84
CA LEU A 299 18.04 -7.80 36.12
C LEU A 299 16.96 -7.49 37.17
N GLY A 300 16.44 -6.27 37.19
CA GLY A 300 15.34 -5.88 38.08
C GLY A 300 13.96 -6.42 37.69
N GLU A 301 13.72 -6.75 36.41
CA GLU A 301 12.40 -7.14 35.90
C GLU A 301 12.29 -8.61 35.46
N ALA A 302 13.38 -9.26 35.07
CA ALA A 302 13.38 -10.57 34.40
C ALA A 302 12.74 -11.67 35.25
N GLN A 303 13.15 -11.80 36.51
CA GLN A 303 12.58 -12.78 37.42
C GLN A 303 11.07 -12.54 37.62
N ARG A 304 10.65 -11.29 37.77
CA ARG A 304 9.23 -10.90 37.89
C ARG A 304 8.44 -11.26 36.64
N VAL A 305 9.02 -11.06 35.45
CA VAL A 305 8.38 -11.41 34.18
C VAL A 305 8.18 -12.92 34.07
N VAL A 306 9.22 -13.72 34.36
CA VAL A 306 9.14 -15.19 34.33
C VAL A 306 8.15 -15.71 35.39
N GLN A 307 8.11 -15.09 36.57
CA GLN A 307 7.11 -15.41 37.59
C GLN A 307 5.68 -15.18 37.10
N LYS A 308 5.46 -14.15 36.28
CA LYS A 308 4.13 -13.84 35.73
C LYS A 308 3.65 -14.83 34.67
N TRP A 309 4.52 -15.65 34.09
CA TRP A 309 4.14 -16.61 33.05
C TRP A 309 3.15 -17.70 33.49
N ASP A 310 2.94 -17.91 34.80
CA ASP A 310 1.91 -18.82 35.30
C ASP A 310 0.53 -18.16 35.47
N HIS A 311 0.40 -16.86 35.20
CA HIS A 311 -0.86 -16.13 35.29
C HIS A 311 -1.61 -16.17 33.95
N LYS A 312 -2.93 -16.08 34.04
CA LYS A 312 -3.85 -16.04 32.89
C LYS A 312 -3.70 -14.75 32.09
N TYR A 313 -3.35 -13.64 32.74
CA TYR A 313 -3.11 -12.34 32.10
C TYR A 313 -1.73 -11.80 32.53
N PRO A 314 -0.62 -12.33 31.99
CA PRO A 314 0.73 -11.99 32.44
C PRO A 314 1.10 -10.51 32.23
N ASP A 315 0.45 -9.85 31.28
CA ASP A 315 0.68 -8.43 30.96
C ASP A 315 -0.07 -7.47 31.91
N VAL A 316 -1.02 -7.99 32.71
CA VAL A 316 -1.77 -7.20 33.68
C VAL A 316 -1.03 -7.24 35.03
N GLU A 317 -0.68 -6.07 35.56
CA GLU A 317 0.15 -5.94 36.77
C GLU A 317 -0.39 -6.73 37.96
N ASN A 318 -1.73 -6.73 38.13
CA ASN A 318 -2.44 -7.31 39.27
C ASN A 318 -3.23 -8.58 38.91
N SER A 319 -2.81 -9.32 37.87
CA SER A 319 -3.47 -10.59 37.55
C SER A 319 -3.26 -11.61 38.66
N VAL A 320 -4.34 -12.15 39.21
CA VAL A 320 -4.32 -13.20 40.24
C VAL A 320 -4.69 -14.57 39.67
N ASP A 321 -5.49 -14.59 38.60
CA ASP A 321 -5.93 -15.80 37.93
C ASP A 321 -4.75 -16.62 37.40
N LYS A 322 -4.70 -17.90 37.74
CA LYS A 322 -3.68 -18.82 37.23
C LYS A 322 -4.07 -19.40 35.88
N MET A 323 -3.06 -19.60 35.05
CA MET A 323 -3.20 -20.23 33.75
C MET A 323 -3.36 -21.76 33.91
N GLY A 324 -4.21 -22.36 33.07
CA GLY A 324 -4.35 -23.80 32.99
C GLY A 324 -3.05 -24.50 32.54
N TRP A 325 -2.79 -25.69 33.09
CA TRP A 325 -1.57 -26.44 32.82
C TRP A 325 -1.34 -26.72 31.33
N SER A 326 -2.40 -26.99 30.57
CA SER A 326 -2.34 -27.29 29.14
C SER A 326 -1.86 -26.10 28.32
N THR A 327 -2.30 -24.89 28.67
CA THR A 327 -1.86 -23.63 28.08
C THR A 327 -0.39 -23.35 28.40
N TYR A 328 0.04 -23.59 29.65
CA TYR A 328 1.43 -23.43 30.05
C TYR A 328 2.36 -24.37 29.27
N VAL A 329 1.98 -25.65 29.15
CA VAL A 329 2.73 -26.63 28.34
C VAL A 329 2.74 -26.27 26.86
N ALA A 330 1.65 -25.72 26.33
CA ALA A 330 1.58 -25.27 24.95
C ALA A 330 2.55 -24.11 24.66
N CYS A 331 2.80 -23.23 25.63
CA CYS A 331 3.81 -22.18 25.54
C CYS A 331 5.23 -22.76 25.58
N ILE A 332 5.51 -23.69 26.50
CA ILE A 332 6.82 -24.38 26.59
C ILE A 332 7.15 -25.13 25.28
N ARG A 333 6.19 -25.89 24.73
CA ARG A 333 6.37 -26.64 23.45
C ARG A 333 6.72 -25.74 22.26
N ARG A 334 6.44 -24.43 22.39
CA ARG A 334 6.75 -23.40 21.40
C ARG A 334 7.97 -22.57 21.78
N ASN A 335 8.77 -23.04 22.74
CA ASN A 335 9.93 -22.32 23.30
C ASN A 335 9.59 -20.92 23.82
N GLY A 336 8.36 -20.72 24.31
CA GLY A 336 7.90 -19.41 24.79
C GLY A 336 7.62 -18.38 23.68
N SER A 337 7.61 -18.80 22.41
CA SER A 337 7.12 -17.97 21.30
C SER A 337 5.60 -17.76 21.36
N THR A 338 5.07 -16.91 20.48
CA THR A 338 3.67 -16.49 20.47
C THR A 338 2.69 -17.65 20.46
N PHE A 339 1.79 -17.67 21.45
CA PHE A 339 0.71 -18.64 21.52
C PHE A 339 -0.63 -17.95 21.80
N LYS A 340 -1.62 -18.14 20.92
CA LYS A 340 -2.99 -17.67 21.15
C LYS A 340 -3.86 -18.80 21.68
N SER A 341 -4.35 -18.65 22.91
CA SER A 341 -5.26 -19.62 23.53
C SER A 341 -6.62 -19.58 22.83
N PRO A 342 -7.10 -20.70 22.26
CA PRO A 342 -8.39 -20.73 21.57
C PRO A 342 -9.58 -20.61 22.53
N SER A 343 -9.43 -21.03 23.79
CA SER A 343 -10.50 -21.01 24.78
C SER A 343 -10.69 -19.65 25.46
N ILE A 344 -9.62 -18.88 25.64
CA ILE A 344 -9.64 -17.60 26.37
C ILE A 344 -9.47 -16.40 25.42
N GLY A 345 -8.94 -16.64 24.21
CA GLY A 345 -8.63 -15.59 23.24
C GLY A 345 -7.41 -14.73 23.59
N VAL A 346 -6.67 -15.09 24.65
CA VAL A 346 -5.45 -14.40 25.11
C VAL A 346 -4.23 -14.87 24.31
N THR A 347 -3.38 -13.92 23.92
CA THR A 347 -2.09 -14.19 23.28
C THR A 347 -0.97 -14.08 24.31
N TYR A 348 -0.13 -15.10 24.39
CA TYR A 348 1.03 -15.17 25.29
C TYR A 348 2.31 -15.01 24.47
N ASN A 349 3.17 -14.05 24.86
CA ASN A 349 4.45 -13.76 24.21
C ASN A 349 5.58 -13.81 25.24
N TRP A 350 5.87 -14.98 25.80
CA TRP A 350 6.77 -15.11 26.96
C TRP A 350 8.16 -14.54 26.70
N ILE A 351 8.80 -14.92 25.60
CA ILE A 351 10.16 -14.45 25.27
C ILE A 351 10.17 -12.96 24.89
N GLU A 352 9.19 -12.47 24.15
CA GLU A 352 9.10 -11.03 23.84
C GLU A 352 8.91 -10.19 25.10
N ASN A 353 8.09 -10.66 26.04
CA ASN A 353 7.89 -10.01 27.33
C ASN A 353 9.18 -9.97 28.16
N LEU A 354 10.00 -11.01 28.08
CA LEU A 354 11.32 -11.07 28.73
C LEU A 354 12.35 -10.17 28.03
N ALA A 355 12.23 -9.97 26.72
CA ALA A 355 13.07 -9.05 25.94
C ALA A 355 12.71 -7.57 26.17
N ALA A 356 11.45 -7.29 26.52
CA ALA A 356 10.91 -5.94 26.62
C ALA A 356 11.71 -4.96 27.51
N PRO A 357 12.26 -5.34 28.68
CA PRO A 357 13.07 -4.45 29.50
C PRO A 357 14.30 -3.90 28.76
N ILE A 358 14.98 -4.75 27.98
CA ILE A 358 16.15 -4.38 27.18
C ILE A 358 15.70 -3.54 25.97
N LEU A 359 14.74 -4.05 25.20
CA LEU A 359 14.28 -3.41 23.96
C LEU A 359 13.75 -1.99 24.21
N LYS A 360 12.98 -1.77 25.29
CA LYS A 360 12.45 -0.43 25.63
C LYS A 360 13.55 0.60 25.89
N THR A 361 14.73 0.17 26.34
CA THR A 361 15.85 1.09 26.60
C THR A 361 16.68 1.30 25.34
N LEU A 362 17.00 0.23 24.62
CA LEU A 362 17.88 0.29 23.44
C LEU A 362 17.17 0.82 22.18
N SER A 363 15.87 0.58 22.01
CA SER A 363 15.12 1.07 20.83
C SER A 363 15.15 2.59 20.71
N ARG A 364 15.15 3.30 21.85
CA ARG A 364 15.28 4.75 21.90
C ARG A 364 16.66 5.21 21.44
N ASP A 365 17.71 4.57 21.95
CA ASP A 365 19.07 4.93 21.62
C ASP A 365 19.32 4.66 20.13
N TRP A 366 18.82 3.53 19.63
CA TRP A 366 18.81 3.22 18.20
C TRP A 366 18.07 4.29 17.37
N ASP A 367 16.83 4.67 17.73
CA ASP A 367 16.07 5.70 16.98
C ASP A 367 16.83 7.04 16.94
N ARG A 368 17.35 7.47 18.10
CA ARG A 368 18.10 8.72 18.22
C ARG A 368 19.37 8.69 17.36
N LYS A 369 20.14 7.61 17.39
CA LYS A 369 21.45 7.55 16.76
C LYS A 369 21.35 7.20 15.27
N MET A 370 20.54 6.21 14.92
CA MET A 370 20.44 5.69 13.55
C MET A 370 19.37 6.40 12.70
N ASN A 371 18.20 6.75 13.24
CA ASN A 371 17.16 7.40 12.42
C ASN A 371 17.25 8.92 12.43
N LYS A 372 17.75 9.53 13.52
CA LYS A 372 17.81 10.99 13.65
C LYS A 372 19.20 11.57 13.40
N GLN A 373 20.26 10.98 13.94
CA GLN A 373 21.62 11.53 13.82
C GLN A 373 22.36 11.06 12.56
N LEU A 374 22.29 9.78 12.19
CA LEU A 374 22.96 9.27 10.98
C LEU A 374 22.57 10.05 9.70
N PRO A 375 21.29 10.42 9.46
CA PRO A 375 20.95 11.23 8.28
C PRO A 375 21.55 12.64 8.29
N LEU A 376 21.88 13.19 9.46
CA LEU A 376 22.56 14.49 9.55
C LEU A 376 24.02 14.42 9.07
N ILE A 377 24.64 13.24 9.13
CA ILE A 377 25.98 12.99 8.58
C ILE A 377 25.94 12.89 7.04
N LYS A 378 24.82 12.42 6.47
CA LYS A 378 24.65 12.24 5.02
C LYS A 378 24.90 13.54 4.25
N ARG A 379 24.30 14.66 4.66
CA ARG A 379 24.37 15.92 3.89
C ARG A 379 25.80 16.49 3.78
N PRO A 380 26.57 16.68 4.88
CA PRO A 380 27.96 17.13 4.78
C PRO A 380 28.81 16.17 3.96
N MET A 381 28.62 14.86 4.13
CA MET A 381 29.38 13.85 3.41
C MET A 381 29.13 13.92 1.89
N MET A 382 27.88 14.09 1.45
CA MET A 382 27.57 14.29 0.04
C MET A 382 28.18 15.58 -0.48
N SER A 383 28.04 16.69 0.25
CA SER A 383 28.59 17.99 -0.16
C SER A 383 30.12 17.94 -0.34
N ASP A 384 30.83 17.25 0.55
CA ASP A 384 32.28 17.08 0.45
C ASP A 384 32.67 16.20 -0.73
N TYR A 385 31.91 15.11 -0.98
CA TYR A 385 32.11 14.27 -2.15
C TYR A 385 31.92 15.06 -3.45
N SER A 386 30.80 15.79 -3.58
CA SER A 386 30.49 16.59 -4.77
C SER A 386 31.60 17.59 -5.08
N ARG A 387 32.08 18.29 -4.05
CA ARG A 387 33.18 19.27 -4.18
C ARG A 387 34.47 18.61 -4.65
N LEU A 388 34.88 17.50 -4.03
CA LEU A 388 36.10 16.78 -4.42
C LEU A 388 35.98 16.15 -5.81
N PHE A 389 34.79 15.71 -6.21
CA PHE A 389 34.56 15.17 -7.54
C PHE A 389 34.66 16.27 -8.62
N ALA A 390 34.17 17.48 -8.35
CA ALA A 390 34.39 18.64 -9.22
C ALA A 390 35.88 19.03 -9.30
N GLU A 391 36.60 19.03 -8.16
CA GLU A 391 38.07 19.22 -8.14
C GLU A 391 38.79 18.17 -9.01
N TYR A 392 38.35 16.91 -8.94
CA TYR A 392 38.88 15.82 -9.76
C TYR A 392 38.69 16.07 -11.26
N LEU A 393 37.47 16.41 -11.70
CA LEU A 393 37.22 16.71 -13.11
C LEU A 393 38.03 17.91 -13.62
N ASN A 394 38.22 18.92 -12.78
CA ASN A 394 39.11 20.05 -13.08
C ASN A 394 40.57 19.62 -13.24
N ALA A 395 41.06 18.73 -12.36
CA ALA A 395 42.41 18.20 -12.46
C ALA A 395 42.62 17.35 -13.72
N VAL A 396 41.64 16.50 -14.08
CA VAL A 396 41.66 15.73 -15.32
C VAL A 396 41.71 16.67 -16.53
N GLN A 397 40.84 17.69 -16.59
CA GLN A 397 40.86 18.67 -17.68
C GLN A 397 42.23 19.35 -17.80
N ARG A 398 42.84 19.75 -16.67
CA ARG A 398 44.16 20.39 -16.65
C ARG A 398 45.23 19.45 -17.21
N VAL A 399 45.28 18.20 -16.76
CA VAL A 399 46.27 17.23 -17.25
C VAL A 399 46.07 16.93 -18.73
N ILE A 400 44.82 16.85 -19.20
CA ILE A 400 44.53 16.72 -20.63
C ILE A 400 45.06 17.94 -21.39
N ASN A 401 44.78 19.17 -20.93
CA ASN A 401 45.26 20.39 -21.60
C ASN A 401 46.80 20.47 -21.66
N GLU A 402 47.50 19.92 -20.67
CA GLU A 402 48.96 19.97 -20.57
C GLU A 402 49.66 18.84 -21.33
N LYS A 403 49.15 17.60 -21.22
CA LYS A 403 49.84 16.39 -21.69
C LYS A 403 49.22 15.77 -22.94
N VAL A 404 47.93 15.99 -23.19
CA VAL A 404 47.23 15.52 -24.40
C VAL A 404 46.31 16.63 -24.95
N PRO A 405 46.87 17.80 -25.34
CA PRO A 405 46.06 18.96 -25.77
C PRO A 405 45.02 18.64 -26.85
N PRO A 406 45.29 17.75 -27.84
CA PRO A 406 44.29 17.39 -28.86
C PRO A 406 43.00 16.77 -28.30
N LEU A 407 43.04 16.15 -27.11
CA LEU A 407 41.87 15.55 -26.45
C LEU A 407 41.02 16.59 -25.68
N ALA A 408 41.54 17.79 -25.43
CA ALA A 408 40.95 18.79 -24.53
C ALA A 408 39.52 19.20 -24.90
N ALA A 409 39.27 19.49 -26.18
CA ALA A 409 37.96 19.92 -26.67
C ALA A 409 36.93 18.78 -26.58
N CYS A 410 37.34 17.56 -26.89
CA CYS A 410 36.49 16.37 -26.78
C CYS A 410 36.10 16.09 -25.32
N PHE A 411 37.05 16.20 -24.39
CA PHE A 411 36.77 16.03 -22.97
C PHE A 411 35.88 17.15 -22.40
N ALA A 412 36.07 18.40 -22.81
CA ALA A 412 35.23 19.52 -22.39
C ALA A 412 33.75 19.30 -22.79
N ASN A 413 33.49 18.72 -23.96
CA ASN A 413 32.15 18.36 -24.40
C ASN A 413 31.54 17.18 -23.60
N MET A 414 32.38 16.26 -23.12
CA MET A 414 31.95 15.13 -22.29
C MET A 414 31.68 15.53 -20.83
N ARG A 415 32.37 16.56 -20.34
CA ARG A 415 32.39 16.95 -18.92
C ARG A 415 31.01 17.15 -18.27
N PRO A 416 30.03 17.86 -18.86
CA PRO A 416 28.70 18.03 -18.24
C PRO A 416 28.00 16.69 -17.96
N ILE A 417 28.30 15.68 -18.77
CA ILE A 417 27.73 14.35 -18.62
C ILE A 417 28.37 13.60 -17.45
N LEU A 418 29.69 13.73 -17.30
CA LEU A 418 30.41 13.18 -16.14
C LEU A 418 29.99 13.84 -14.84
N GLU A 419 29.76 15.15 -14.84
CA GLU A 419 29.20 15.90 -13.70
C GLU A 419 27.82 15.36 -13.31
N THR A 420 26.99 15.00 -14.29
CA THR A 420 25.67 14.39 -14.03
C THR A 420 25.80 12.98 -13.42
N SER A 421 26.81 12.21 -13.82
CA SER A 421 27.05 10.84 -13.30
C SER A 421 27.45 10.80 -11.82
N GLN A 422 27.84 11.95 -11.24
CA GLN A 422 28.13 12.09 -9.81
C GLN A 422 26.95 11.67 -8.93
N ARG A 423 25.71 12.00 -9.35
CA ARG A 423 24.48 11.68 -8.60
C ARG A 423 24.33 10.20 -8.32
N THR A 424 24.70 9.33 -9.26
CA THR A 424 24.67 7.88 -9.08
C THR A 424 25.58 7.44 -7.94
N THR A 425 26.77 8.05 -7.86
CA THR A 425 27.71 7.74 -6.78
C THR A 425 27.20 8.25 -5.43
N GLU A 426 26.60 9.44 -5.39
CA GLU A 426 25.95 9.98 -4.19
C GLU A 426 24.82 9.10 -3.69
N THR A 427 23.98 8.57 -4.58
CA THR A 427 22.93 7.60 -4.24
C THR A 427 23.53 6.37 -3.58
N LYS A 428 24.57 5.78 -4.17
CA LYS A 428 25.26 4.59 -3.62
C LYS A 428 25.89 4.85 -2.25
N ILE A 429 26.50 6.01 -2.07
CA ILE A 429 27.01 6.43 -0.76
C ILE A 429 25.86 6.53 0.26
N GLY A 430 24.70 7.04 -0.16
CA GLY A 430 23.49 7.10 0.65
C GLY A 430 23.00 5.71 1.07
N ASP A 431 23.05 4.76 0.15
CA ASP A 431 22.61 3.38 0.35
C ASP A 431 23.44 2.65 1.39
N VAL A 432 24.76 2.90 1.41
CA VAL A 432 25.64 2.35 2.44
C VAL A 432 25.17 2.76 3.83
N LEU A 433 24.76 4.03 4.02
CA LEU A 433 24.25 4.49 5.32
C LEU A 433 22.91 3.84 5.69
N GLU A 434 22.00 3.72 4.73
CA GLU A 434 20.69 3.08 4.93
C GLU A 434 20.85 1.59 5.27
N ILE A 435 21.70 0.87 4.53
CA ILE A 435 22.02 -0.55 4.75
C ILE A 435 22.63 -0.76 6.14
N VAL A 436 23.49 0.15 6.59
CA VAL A 436 24.11 0.06 7.92
C VAL A 436 23.08 0.26 9.02
N ALA A 437 22.16 1.21 8.87
CA ALA A 437 21.07 1.41 9.81
C ALA A 437 20.16 0.17 9.88
N GLU A 438 19.79 -0.40 8.73
CA GLU A 438 18.94 -1.59 8.64
C GLU A 438 19.62 -2.84 9.24
N LYS A 439 20.85 -3.14 8.80
CA LYS A 439 21.61 -4.29 9.33
C LYS A 439 21.88 -4.16 10.83
N SER A 440 22.12 -2.93 11.31
CA SER A 440 22.31 -2.68 12.74
C SER A 440 20.99 -2.83 13.52
N ALA A 441 19.84 -2.48 12.93
CA ALA A 441 18.53 -2.68 13.54
C ALA A 441 18.21 -4.17 13.73
N ILE A 442 18.49 -4.99 12.71
CA ILE A 442 18.31 -6.45 12.77
C ILE A 442 19.10 -7.03 13.95
N VAL A 443 20.32 -6.55 14.20
CA VAL A 443 21.12 -7.00 15.34
C VAL A 443 20.58 -6.41 16.65
N ALA A 444 20.47 -5.08 16.75
CA ALA A 444 20.14 -4.35 17.97
C ALA A 444 18.78 -4.74 18.56
N LEU A 445 17.85 -5.21 17.71
CA LEU A 445 16.48 -5.56 18.10
C LEU A 445 16.23 -7.07 18.19
N ASN A 446 17.20 -7.93 17.84
CA ASN A 446 17.06 -9.40 17.94
C ASN A 446 17.27 -9.95 19.36
N VAL A 447 16.84 -9.18 20.38
CA VAL A 447 16.95 -9.58 21.79
C VAL A 447 16.10 -10.82 22.07
N ALA A 448 14.90 -10.89 21.50
CA ALA A 448 13.99 -12.02 21.67
C ALA A 448 14.57 -13.32 21.11
N GLY A 449 15.17 -13.31 19.91
CA GLY A 449 15.79 -14.49 19.33
C GLY A 449 16.94 -15.03 20.19
N TYR A 450 17.78 -14.14 20.72
CA TYR A 450 18.86 -14.56 21.63
C TYR A 450 18.33 -15.10 22.96
N LEU A 451 17.27 -14.52 23.51
CA LEU A 451 16.64 -15.05 24.73
C LEU A 451 15.99 -16.42 24.49
N GLU A 452 15.36 -16.63 23.32
CA GLU A 452 14.82 -17.93 22.95
C GLU A 452 15.93 -18.99 22.91
N GLU A 453 17.06 -18.70 22.27
CA GLU A 453 18.22 -19.61 22.23
C GLU A 453 18.72 -19.97 23.64
N GLN A 454 18.77 -19.00 24.56
CA GLN A 454 19.21 -19.23 25.94
C GLN A 454 18.19 -20.03 26.77
N MET A 455 16.89 -19.83 26.53
CA MET A 455 15.82 -20.47 27.30
C MET A 455 15.42 -21.84 26.74
N LYS A 456 15.63 -22.09 25.45
CA LYS A 456 15.25 -23.33 24.75
C LYS A 456 15.73 -24.61 25.45
N PRO A 457 16.99 -24.75 25.89
CA PRO A 457 17.43 -25.95 26.60
C PRO A 457 16.62 -26.20 27.88
N THR A 458 16.25 -25.13 28.59
CA THR A 458 15.44 -25.21 29.81
C THR A 458 14.02 -25.70 29.48
N PHE A 459 13.42 -25.17 28.42
CA PHE A 459 12.11 -25.64 27.96
C PHE A 459 12.15 -27.13 27.56
N GLU A 460 13.16 -27.57 26.82
CA GLU A 460 13.34 -28.96 26.43
C GLU A 460 13.48 -29.90 27.63
N VAL A 461 14.22 -29.50 28.67
CA VAL A 461 14.32 -30.25 29.93
C VAL A 461 12.96 -30.34 30.63
N THR A 462 12.26 -29.21 30.77
CA THR A 462 10.96 -29.19 31.46
C THR A 462 9.86 -30.00 30.74
N LEU A 463 9.96 -30.17 29.42
CA LEU A 463 9.00 -31.00 28.69
C LEU A 463 9.09 -32.48 29.05
N LYS A 464 10.26 -32.95 29.51
CA LYS A 464 10.49 -34.34 29.95
C LYS A 464 9.80 -34.67 31.28
N ASP A 465 9.43 -33.65 32.06
CA ASP A 465 8.72 -33.86 33.33
C ASP A 465 7.29 -34.36 33.11
N GLY A 466 7.00 -35.59 33.57
CA GLY A 466 5.67 -36.20 33.51
C GLY A 466 5.01 -36.37 34.89
N GLY A 467 3.75 -36.82 34.89
CA GLY A 467 3.03 -37.24 36.10
C GLY A 467 2.49 -36.11 37.00
N THR A 468 1.97 -36.52 38.16
CA THR A 468 1.39 -35.62 39.18
C THR A 468 2.43 -34.61 39.65
N GLY A 469 2.02 -33.33 39.75
CA GLY A 469 2.91 -32.22 40.14
C GLY A 469 3.86 -31.71 39.05
N SER A 470 3.81 -32.25 37.82
CA SER A 470 4.67 -31.81 36.71
C SER A 470 4.54 -30.31 36.40
N PHE A 471 3.34 -29.73 36.51
CA PHE A 471 3.14 -28.29 36.34
C PHE A 471 4.00 -27.44 37.30
N ALA A 472 4.01 -27.80 38.58
CA ALA A 472 4.80 -27.09 39.59
C ALA A 472 6.31 -27.27 39.37
N ARG A 473 6.75 -28.50 39.03
CA ARG A 473 8.17 -28.77 38.72
C ARG A 473 8.65 -27.98 37.51
N ARG A 474 7.90 -27.98 36.41
CA ARG A 474 8.22 -27.20 35.20
C ARG A 474 8.38 -25.71 35.48
N LYS A 475 7.43 -25.15 36.26
CA LYS A 475 7.48 -23.75 36.70
C LYS A 475 8.75 -23.48 37.50
N GLU A 476 9.05 -24.34 38.48
CA GLU A 476 10.20 -24.17 39.35
C GLU A 476 11.52 -24.22 38.56
N THR A 477 11.68 -25.18 37.65
CA THR A 477 12.87 -25.29 36.80
C THR A 477 13.09 -24.04 35.92
N ILE A 478 12.01 -23.53 35.30
CA ILE A 478 12.10 -22.30 34.47
C ILE A 478 12.44 -21.07 35.33
N GLN A 479 11.87 -20.97 36.52
CA GLN A 479 12.14 -19.87 37.45
C GLN A 479 13.55 -19.96 38.04
N ALA A 480 14.03 -21.16 38.37
CA ALA A 480 15.38 -21.41 38.85
C ALA A 480 16.43 -20.95 37.83
N LYS A 481 16.27 -21.32 36.55
CA LYS A 481 17.13 -20.84 35.47
C LYS A 481 17.28 -19.32 35.47
N MET A 482 16.17 -18.58 35.62
CA MET A 482 16.23 -17.12 35.63
C MET A 482 16.86 -16.57 36.92
N ARG A 483 16.67 -17.22 38.07
CA ARG A 483 17.31 -16.78 39.33
C ARG A 483 18.81 -17.02 39.36
N GLU A 484 19.27 -18.10 38.72
CA GLU A 484 20.67 -18.52 38.73
C GLU A 484 21.48 -17.83 37.62
N ASP A 485 20.88 -17.69 36.43
CA ASP A 485 21.61 -17.29 35.22
C ASP A 485 21.19 -15.93 34.64
N ASP A 486 20.32 -15.14 35.28
CA ASP A 486 19.86 -13.85 34.73
C ASP A 486 21.01 -12.93 34.30
N THR A 487 22.07 -12.87 35.10
CA THR A 487 23.27 -12.07 34.87
C THR A 487 24.04 -12.58 33.67
N ILE A 488 24.29 -13.89 33.60
CA ILE A 488 25.00 -14.53 32.48
C ILE A 488 24.21 -14.36 31.18
N ILE A 489 22.90 -14.57 31.22
CA ILE A 489 22.00 -14.38 30.07
C ILE A 489 22.05 -12.92 29.61
N CYS A 490 21.93 -11.96 30.53
CA CYS A 490 21.93 -10.54 30.23
C CYS A 490 23.25 -10.09 29.61
N GLU A 491 24.38 -10.47 30.19
CA GLU A 491 25.71 -10.14 29.66
C GLU A 491 25.95 -10.77 28.30
N GLY A 492 25.59 -12.05 28.13
CA GLY A 492 25.69 -12.75 26.86
C GLY A 492 24.91 -12.06 25.75
N ILE A 493 23.70 -11.60 26.03
CA ILE A 493 22.88 -10.85 25.07
C ILE A 493 23.54 -9.51 24.74
N ILE A 494 23.88 -8.70 25.75
CA ILE A 494 24.44 -7.37 25.50
C ILE A 494 25.76 -7.47 24.72
N ASN A 495 26.63 -8.42 25.05
CA ASN A 495 27.89 -8.63 24.34
C ASN A 495 27.64 -9.00 22.87
N ARG A 496 26.70 -9.91 22.60
CA ARG A 496 26.29 -10.24 21.21
C ARG A 496 25.78 -9.03 20.43
N LEU A 497 24.99 -8.16 21.08
CA LEU A 497 24.50 -6.93 20.45
C LEU A 497 25.67 -5.98 20.13
N VAL A 498 26.59 -5.78 21.09
CA VAL A 498 27.77 -4.92 20.93
C VAL A 498 28.65 -5.43 19.80
N ASP A 499 29.02 -6.72 19.82
CA ASP A 499 29.89 -7.33 18.82
C ASP A 499 29.23 -7.32 17.43
N GLY A 500 27.94 -7.63 17.38
CA GLY A 500 27.18 -7.63 16.13
C GLY A 500 27.10 -6.24 15.49
N ILE A 501 26.85 -5.19 16.29
CA ILE A 501 26.82 -3.81 15.79
C ILE A 501 28.22 -3.34 15.40
N ALA A 502 29.24 -3.61 16.22
CA ALA A 502 30.61 -3.28 15.90
C ALA A 502 31.06 -3.90 14.57
N LYS A 503 30.67 -5.16 14.32
CA LYS A 503 30.92 -5.85 13.04
C LYS A 503 30.26 -5.11 11.87
N ARG A 504 29.00 -4.67 12.00
CA ARG A 504 28.31 -3.92 10.93
C ARG A 504 28.93 -2.56 10.67
N ILE A 505 29.31 -1.83 11.72
CA ILE A 505 29.97 -0.53 11.59
C ILE A 505 31.37 -0.69 10.99
N ALA A 506 32.08 -1.80 11.25
CA ALA A 506 33.39 -2.08 10.67
C ALA A 506 33.35 -2.32 9.16
N GLU A 507 32.21 -2.73 8.59
CA GLU A 507 32.02 -2.92 7.14
C GLU A 507 31.87 -1.57 6.39
N VAL A 508 31.39 -0.51 7.07
CA VAL A 508 31.06 0.81 6.47
C VAL A 508 32.23 1.43 5.70
N PRO A 509 33.47 1.51 6.24
CA PRO A 509 34.54 2.23 5.56
C PRO A 509 34.95 1.57 4.23
N ALA A 510 34.91 0.24 4.16
CA ALA A 510 35.19 -0.47 2.92
C ALA A 510 34.10 -0.18 1.88
N GLN A 511 32.83 -0.29 2.26
CA GLN A 511 31.70 -0.01 1.38
C GLN A 511 31.68 1.44 0.88
N LEU A 512 32.00 2.41 1.74
CA LEU A 512 32.09 3.82 1.34
C LEU A 512 33.26 4.07 0.39
N ARG A 513 34.41 3.43 0.59
CA ARG A 513 35.53 3.52 -0.36
C ARG A 513 35.18 2.93 -1.72
N ASP A 514 34.53 1.77 -1.72
CA ASP A 514 34.11 1.11 -2.97
C ASP A 514 33.09 1.97 -3.74
N ALA A 515 32.15 2.59 -3.02
CA ALA A 515 31.21 3.54 -3.60
C ALA A 515 31.93 4.79 -4.15
N ALA A 516 32.82 5.43 -3.37
CA ALA A 516 33.60 6.59 -3.83
C ALA A 516 34.45 6.29 -5.07
N ALA A 517 35.00 5.09 -5.17
CA ALA A 517 35.83 4.68 -6.31
C ALA A 517 35.03 4.49 -7.60
N GLU A 518 33.70 4.40 -7.53
CA GLU A 518 32.87 4.22 -8.73
C GLU A 518 32.84 5.45 -9.64
N GLY A 519 32.79 6.66 -9.06
CA GLY A 519 32.84 7.90 -9.84
C GLY A 519 34.09 7.99 -10.72
N PRO A 520 35.31 7.90 -10.15
CA PRO A 520 36.55 7.87 -10.94
C PRO A 520 36.61 6.73 -11.95
N ARG A 521 36.15 5.52 -11.60
CA ARG A 521 36.08 4.38 -12.53
C ARG A 521 35.16 4.65 -13.73
N ASN A 522 34.01 5.26 -13.50
CA ASN A 522 33.11 5.66 -14.58
C ASN A 522 33.79 6.70 -15.49
N VAL A 523 34.46 7.71 -14.93
CA VAL A 523 35.19 8.70 -15.73
C VAL A 523 36.30 8.05 -16.57
N GLN A 524 37.08 7.14 -15.99
CA GLN A 524 38.09 6.36 -16.72
C GLN A 524 37.47 5.57 -17.87
N GLN A 525 36.35 4.88 -17.62
CA GLN A 525 35.67 4.08 -18.62
C GLN A 525 35.16 4.95 -19.78
N GLN A 526 34.51 6.09 -19.48
CA GLN A 526 34.01 7.01 -20.51
C GLN A 526 35.14 7.63 -21.33
N LEU A 527 36.25 8.01 -20.68
CA LEU A 527 37.47 8.49 -21.36
C LEU A 527 38.06 7.40 -22.26
N SER A 528 38.13 6.16 -21.77
CA SER A 528 38.62 5.04 -22.56
C SER A 528 37.75 4.78 -23.79
N PHE A 529 36.42 4.88 -23.67
CA PHE A 529 35.51 4.80 -24.82
C PHE A 529 35.72 5.95 -25.82
N LEU A 530 35.92 7.18 -25.32
CA LEU A 530 36.22 8.33 -26.18
C LEU A 530 37.51 8.09 -26.97
N VAL A 531 38.60 7.72 -26.31
CA VAL A 531 39.90 7.48 -26.96
C VAL A 531 39.82 6.34 -27.96
N ASN A 532 39.14 5.24 -27.61
CA ASN A 532 38.90 4.12 -28.52
C ASN A 532 38.11 4.58 -29.78
N ASN A 533 37.16 5.50 -29.65
CA ASN A 533 36.43 6.03 -30.81
C ASN A 533 37.31 6.92 -31.71
N LEU A 534 38.14 7.77 -31.10
CA LEU A 534 38.96 8.78 -31.79
C LEU A 534 40.20 8.19 -32.47
N VAL A 535 40.83 7.16 -31.88
CA VAL A 535 42.14 6.65 -32.34
C VAL A 535 42.05 5.19 -32.79
N GLU A 536 41.51 4.30 -31.96
CA GLU A 536 41.60 2.84 -32.18
C GLU A 536 40.57 2.30 -33.18
N ASN A 537 39.41 2.96 -33.31
CA ASN A 537 38.39 2.63 -34.31
C ASN A 537 38.48 3.50 -35.58
N CYS A 538 39.59 4.20 -35.82
CA CYS A 538 39.83 4.94 -37.04
C CYS A 538 40.60 4.06 -38.03
N SER A 539 39.93 3.67 -39.11
CA SER A 539 40.52 2.82 -40.15
C SER A 539 41.15 3.69 -41.23
N ALA A 540 42.34 3.32 -41.72
CA ALA A 540 42.90 3.96 -42.92
C ALA A 540 42.18 3.53 -44.21
N ASP A 541 41.40 2.44 -44.17
CA ASP A 541 40.60 1.97 -45.30
C ASP A 541 39.32 2.83 -45.50
N PRO A 542 39.20 3.54 -46.64
CA PRO A 542 38.05 4.39 -46.94
C PRO A 542 36.71 3.64 -46.99
N VAL A 543 36.72 2.34 -47.34
CA VAL A 543 35.49 1.50 -47.36
C VAL A 543 34.98 1.26 -45.94
N MET A 544 35.89 1.03 -44.99
CA MET A 544 35.54 0.82 -43.59
C MET A 544 35.12 2.12 -42.91
N ASN A 545 35.72 3.26 -43.25
CA ASN A 545 35.27 4.58 -42.78
C ASN A 545 33.87 4.91 -43.29
N ALA A 546 33.56 4.64 -44.56
CA ALA A 546 32.21 4.81 -45.09
C ALA A 546 31.16 3.97 -44.34
N LYS A 547 31.51 2.71 -43.99
CA LYS A 547 30.65 1.85 -43.15
C LYS A 547 30.48 2.40 -41.73
N LYS A 548 31.57 2.86 -41.09
CA LYS A 548 31.54 3.48 -39.76
C LYS A 548 30.63 4.71 -39.74
N SER A 549 30.80 5.62 -40.71
CA SER A 549 29.96 6.82 -40.85
C SER A 549 28.47 6.48 -41.04
N LYS A 550 28.16 5.42 -41.82
CA LYS A 550 26.77 4.93 -41.95
C LYS A 550 26.20 4.46 -40.61
N VAL A 551 26.97 3.71 -39.82
CA VAL A 551 26.55 3.25 -38.49
C VAL A 551 26.36 4.43 -37.53
N GLN A 552 27.29 5.39 -37.50
CA GLN A 552 27.20 6.59 -36.66
C GLN A 552 25.98 7.45 -37.02
N ASN A 553 25.68 7.61 -38.31
CA ASN A 553 24.47 8.31 -38.77
C ASN A 553 23.19 7.59 -38.34
N ASN A 554 23.15 6.26 -38.44
CA ASN A 554 22.00 5.48 -37.97
C ASN A 554 21.81 5.61 -36.45
N ILE A 555 22.89 5.54 -35.67
CA ILE A 555 22.84 5.74 -34.21
C ILE A 555 22.31 7.13 -33.87
N ARG A 556 22.77 8.17 -34.58
CA ARG A 556 22.29 9.54 -34.37
C ARG A 556 20.80 9.68 -34.66
N ALA A 557 20.32 9.12 -35.77
CA ALA A 557 18.90 9.11 -36.10
C ALA A 557 18.07 8.41 -35.01
N HIS A 558 18.57 7.32 -34.43
CA HIS A 558 17.90 6.66 -33.30
C HIS A 558 17.90 7.51 -32.02
N ILE A 559 19.01 8.17 -31.69
CA ILE A 559 19.12 9.09 -30.55
C ILE A 559 18.10 10.23 -30.70
N GLU A 560 18.08 10.88 -31.87
CA GLU A 560 17.16 11.97 -32.17
C GLU A 560 15.69 11.51 -32.07
N ALA A 561 15.36 10.34 -32.63
CA ALA A 561 14.02 9.77 -32.50
C ALA A 561 13.63 9.50 -31.03
N TRP A 562 14.56 9.01 -30.21
CA TRP A 562 14.34 8.82 -28.77
C TRP A 562 14.15 10.14 -28.04
N GLU A 563 14.95 11.18 -28.34
CA GLU A 563 14.80 12.50 -27.73
C GLU A 563 13.44 13.14 -28.05
N VAL A 564 12.98 12.99 -29.30
CA VAL A 564 11.65 13.44 -29.73
C VAL A 564 10.56 12.70 -28.96
N ALA A 565 10.62 11.37 -28.91
CA ALA A 565 9.64 10.56 -28.17
C ALA A 565 9.63 10.89 -26.67
N TRP A 566 10.78 11.20 -26.08
CA TRP A 566 10.89 11.59 -24.67
C TRP A 566 10.34 13.00 -24.38
N ALA A 567 10.40 13.89 -25.38
CA ALA A 567 9.87 15.24 -25.29
C ALA A 567 8.33 15.31 -25.48
N GLU A 568 7.71 14.24 -26.01
CA GLU A 568 6.27 14.15 -26.11
C GLU A 568 5.63 14.15 -24.71
N LYS A 569 4.95 15.24 -24.36
CA LYS A 569 4.11 15.29 -23.17
C LYS A 569 2.89 14.40 -23.39
N GLY A 570 3.02 13.12 -23.02
CA GLY A 570 1.89 12.20 -23.02
C GLY A 570 0.74 12.70 -22.14
N ASN A 571 -0.50 12.38 -22.54
CA ASN A 571 -1.64 12.40 -21.64
C ASN A 571 -1.46 11.30 -20.60
N LEU A 572 -0.70 11.59 -19.55
CA LEU A 572 -0.56 10.69 -18.41
C LEU A 572 -1.95 10.56 -17.77
N GLU A 573 -2.50 9.34 -17.79
CA GLU A 573 -3.73 9.04 -17.05
C GLU A 573 -3.59 9.52 -15.60
N ARG A 574 -4.69 10.01 -15.01
CA ARG A 574 -4.66 10.50 -13.62
C ARG A 574 -4.13 9.40 -12.70
N HIS A 575 -2.96 9.64 -12.12
CA HIS A 575 -2.31 8.69 -11.25
C HIS A 575 -3.19 8.44 -10.02
N ILE A 576 -3.14 7.23 -9.45
CA ILE A 576 -3.95 6.84 -8.28
C ILE A 576 -3.81 7.81 -7.09
N LEU A 577 -2.67 8.50 -6.98
CA LEU A 577 -2.43 9.50 -5.94
C LEU A 577 -3.26 10.78 -6.11
N ASP A 578 -3.68 11.08 -7.34
CA ASP A 578 -4.49 12.25 -7.71
C ASP A 578 -5.99 11.97 -7.58
N GLN A 579 -6.37 10.71 -7.34
CA GLN A 579 -7.77 10.28 -7.22
C GLN A 579 -8.28 10.45 -5.77
N GLY A 580 -9.54 10.89 -5.63
CA GLY A 580 -10.24 10.97 -4.34
C GLY A 580 -10.72 9.59 -3.86
N LEU A 581 -9.79 8.76 -3.37
CA LEU A 581 -10.05 7.36 -2.97
C LEU A 581 -10.27 7.16 -1.47
N ASP A 582 -10.44 8.26 -0.73
CA ASP A 582 -10.72 8.18 0.70
C ASP A 582 -12.10 7.58 0.96
N ILE A 583 -12.26 6.95 2.13
CA ILE A 583 -13.56 6.40 2.52
C ILE A 583 -14.51 7.59 2.70
N PRO A 584 -15.65 7.64 2.00
CA PRO A 584 -16.57 8.75 2.12
C PRO A 584 -17.13 8.82 3.54
N ASP A 585 -17.37 10.04 4.05
CA ASP A 585 -17.99 10.24 5.37
C ASP A 585 -19.48 9.85 5.38
N THR A 586 -20.12 9.97 4.23
CA THR A 586 -21.54 9.68 4.00
C THR A 586 -21.75 8.97 2.68
N ILE A 587 -22.70 8.04 2.64
CA ILE A 587 -23.11 7.38 1.39
C ILE A 587 -23.92 8.39 0.56
N PRO A 588 -23.56 8.64 -0.72
CA PRO A 588 -24.34 9.49 -1.62
C PRO A 588 -25.78 9.02 -1.74
N GLU A 589 -26.72 9.96 -1.81
CA GLU A 589 -28.13 9.61 -2.07
C GLU A 589 -28.29 9.02 -3.47
N PRO A 590 -29.15 8.00 -3.63
CA PRO A 590 -29.39 7.41 -4.94
C PRO A 590 -30.10 8.44 -5.84
N VAL A 591 -29.61 8.62 -7.06
CA VAL A 591 -30.33 9.36 -8.10
C VAL A 591 -31.51 8.49 -8.52
N ILE A 592 -32.71 8.88 -8.10
CA ILE A 592 -33.94 8.26 -8.58
C ILE A 592 -34.42 9.13 -9.72
N GLU A 593 -34.19 8.69 -10.96
CA GLU A 593 -34.81 9.32 -12.12
C GLU A 593 -36.34 9.26 -11.91
N GLU A 594 -36.93 10.43 -11.71
CA GLU A 594 -38.38 10.59 -11.81
C GLU A 594 -38.72 10.30 -13.26
N GLY A 595 -39.32 9.13 -13.49
CA GLY A 595 -39.80 8.73 -14.80
C GLY A 595 -40.56 9.90 -15.41
N ILE A 596 -40.12 10.29 -16.61
CA ILE A 596 -40.73 11.29 -17.46
C ILE A 596 -42.23 10.97 -17.49
N ASP A 597 -43.04 11.88 -16.95
CA ASP A 597 -44.45 11.96 -17.28
C ASP A 597 -44.53 12.37 -18.75
N SER A 598 -44.28 11.43 -19.67
CA SER A 598 -44.56 11.62 -21.08
C SER A 598 -46.05 11.35 -21.25
N GLU A 599 -46.84 12.38 -20.97
CA GLU A 599 -48.07 12.58 -21.73
C GLU A 599 -47.65 12.71 -23.22
N ASP A 600 -48.36 11.96 -24.06
CA ASP A 600 -48.35 12.02 -25.52
C ASP A 600 -47.09 11.54 -26.26
N GLU A 601 -47.00 10.24 -26.52
CA GLU A 601 -46.71 9.76 -27.89
C GLU A 601 -47.57 8.51 -28.21
N PRO A 602 -48.31 8.49 -29.33
CA PRO A 602 -49.01 7.30 -29.79
C PRO A 602 -47.98 6.29 -30.31
N MET A 603 -47.83 5.17 -29.60
CA MET A 603 -47.04 4.03 -30.05
C MET A 603 -47.61 3.51 -31.37
N ASP A 604 -46.83 3.71 -32.43
CA ASP A 604 -47.00 3.14 -33.75
C ASP A 604 -46.85 1.62 -33.69
N ASP A 605 -47.82 0.91 -34.24
CA ASP A 605 -47.84 -0.54 -34.38
C ASP A 605 -46.68 -0.95 -35.32
N SER A 606 -45.64 -1.59 -34.77
CA SER A 606 -44.75 -2.42 -35.58
C SER A 606 -44.53 -3.78 -34.92
N SER A 607 -45.30 -4.72 -35.45
CA SER A 607 -45.03 -6.15 -35.57
C SER A 607 -43.53 -6.48 -35.68
N ASP A 608 -43.03 -7.32 -34.79
CA ASP A 608 -42.02 -8.34 -35.09
C ASP A 608 -42.14 -9.46 -34.04
N SER A 609 -42.72 -10.59 -34.42
CA SER A 609 -42.05 -11.76 -35.02
C SER A 609 -41.30 -12.55 -33.96
N ASP A 610 -42.04 -13.52 -33.41
CA ASP A 610 -41.49 -14.67 -32.72
C ASP A 610 -40.56 -15.41 -33.68
N ASP A 611 -39.30 -15.58 -33.29
CA ASP A 611 -38.53 -16.77 -33.66
C ASP A 611 -37.78 -17.25 -32.42
N GLU A 612 -38.13 -18.48 -32.03
CA GLU A 612 -37.57 -19.26 -30.94
C GLU A 612 -36.19 -19.80 -31.33
N ASP A 613 -35.21 -19.65 -30.42
CA ASP A 613 -34.16 -20.64 -30.12
C ASP A 613 -33.61 -20.42 -28.69
#